data_AF-A0A2N1MDR0-F1
#
_entry.id   AF-A0A2N1MDR0-F1
#
_cell.length_a   1.000
_cell.length_b   1.000
_cell.length_c   1.000
_cell.angle_alpha   90.00
_cell.angle_beta   90.00
_cell.angle_gamma   90.00
#
_symmetry.space_group_name_H-M   'P 1'
#
loop_
_entity.id
_entity.type
_entity.pdbx_description
1 polymer ?
#
loop_
_entity_poly.entity_id
_entity_poly.type
_entity_poly.pdbx_seq_one_letter_code
_entity_poly.pdbx_strand_id
1 'polypeptide(L)'
;MRGRFQDQPDASEIEDVWQEYFIEECNELKGTRGTKLIVADTHLTPLLNTRKPDFVFIQNGRPLDPLNVAAVGEIRKRTSQASQFANADVGHAIAFGEKVIQLQPRRQHVYVVLTDCIIITVYKITKTSDNQFTYQYTASENLQYVDSEPPTGWRYLMTIMESSPNELGWIEPSLNFDGVTVTLNRSISAGRTSIVYEGTDSNKELVVVKIAKKNEYLPCFEQERNALTQLSELNSPHIPKLLLSNANTLVMTPLCMKVKNLRKEDIERIIETLKIVHSQYHIIHRDLRKYNFLRDDNGNILIADWGYSVTEGDNMPFAGALECMPDDVLESLDNNEAINYNPRMDLICLVRSLYLMFHNPVMERFSFDKVLENGNFKERLQEIKTFWSSHGNSSEWWATIYQEANEANYDNLLRNLINFF
;
A
#
# COMPACT_ATOMS: atom_id res chain seq x y z
N MET A 1 -0.32 1.51 43.65
CA MET A 1 0.94 0.94 43.07
C MET A 1 0.66 0.78 41.59
N ARG A 2 1.40 1.48 40.73
CA ARG A 2 1.13 1.48 39.29
C ARG A 2 1.39 0.09 38.66
N GLY A 3 0.71 -0.19 37.55
CA GLY A 3 0.67 -1.51 36.91
C GLY A 3 -0.40 -2.47 37.47
N ARG A 4 -1.32 -1.97 38.29
CA ARG A 4 -2.40 -2.75 38.94
C ARG A 4 -3.81 -2.24 38.61
N PHE A 5 -3.89 -1.16 37.84
CA PHE A 5 -5.13 -0.53 37.38
C PHE A 5 -6.08 -0.11 38.52
N GLN A 6 -5.54 0.33 39.66
CA GLN A 6 -6.32 0.64 40.88
C GLN A 6 -6.80 2.10 40.96
N ASP A 7 -6.02 3.04 40.43
CA ASP A 7 -6.23 4.48 40.60
C ASP A 7 -6.73 5.13 39.28
N GLN A 8 -7.89 4.69 38.80
CA GLN A 8 -8.42 5.15 37.49
C GLN A 8 -8.87 6.61 37.50
N PRO A 9 -8.88 7.27 36.33
CA PRO A 9 -9.47 8.59 36.15
C PRO A 9 -10.95 8.62 36.53
N ASP A 10 -11.45 9.81 36.86
CA ASP A 10 -12.88 10.01 37.07
C ASP A 10 -13.65 9.80 35.75
N ALA A 11 -14.86 9.25 35.81
CA ALA A 11 -15.69 9.01 34.63
C ALA A 11 -16.07 10.31 33.88
N SER A 12 -15.96 11.47 34.51
CA SER A 12 -16.14 12.78 33.87
C SER A 12 -14.96 13.20 33.00
N GLU A 13 -13.77 12.64 33.20
CA GLU A 13 -12.55 12.99 32.45
C GLU A 13 -12.65 12.65 30.96
N ILE A 14 -11.92 13.38 30.13
CA ILE A 14 -11.88 13.16 28.67
C ILE A 14 -11.12 11.86 28.32
N GLU A 15 -11.37 11.31 27.14
CA GLU A 15 -10.81 10.02 26.69
C GLU A 15 -9.27 9.98 26.70
N ASP A 16 -8.61 11.08 26.32
CA ASP A 16 -7.15 11.21 26.33
C ASP A 16 -6.55 10.88 27.72
N VAL A 17 -7.21 11.29 28.82
CA VAL A 17 -6.75 11.01 30.19
C VAL A 17 -6.81 9.50 30.49
N TRP A 18 -7.81 8.80 29.96
CA TRP A 18 -7.92 7.34 30.10
C TRP A 18 -6.85 6.61 29.28
N GLN A 19 -6.54 7.14 28.10
CA GLN A 19 -5.48 6.62 27.24
C GLN A 19 -4.11 6.78 27.91
N GLU A 20 -3.78 7.99 28.37
CA GLU A 20 -2.55 8.27 29.12
C GLU A 20 -2.42 7.37 30.36
N TYR A 21 -3.50 7.24 31.14
CA TYR A 21 -3.53 6.36 32.31
C TYR A 21 -3.17 4.91 31.97
N PHE A 22 -3.79 4.34 30.93
CA PHE A 22 -3.51 2.97 30.52
C PHE A 22 -2.04 2.78 30.12
N ILE A 23 -1.49 3.73 29.37
CA ILE A 23 -0.11 3.71 28.92
C ILE A 23 0.84 3.80 30.11
N GLU A 24 0.57 4.66 31.10
CA GLU A 24 1.36 4.75 32.32
C GLU A 24 1.35 3.43 33.11
N GLU A 25 0.18 2.82 33.29
CA GLU A 25 0.06 1.52 33.96
C GLU A 25 0.85 0.43 33.22
N CYS A 26 0.79 0.40 31.88
CA CYS A 26 1.56 -0.57 31.08
C CYS A 26 3.07 -0.30 31.09
N ASN A 27 3.50 0.96 31.16
CA ASN A 27 4.90 1.33 31.25
C ASN A 27 5.54 0.86 32.56
N GLU A 28 4.78 0.77 33.64
CA GLU A 28 5.27 0.27 34.94
C GLU A 28 5.41 -1.25 34.94
N LEU A 29 4.65 -1.94 34.06
CA LEU A 29 4.84 -3.36 33.79
C LEU A 29 6.09 -3.63 32.92
N LYS A 30 6.61 -2.61 32.23
CA LYS A 30 7.83 -2.74 31.41
C LYS A 30 9.03 -3.06 32.28
N GLY A 31 9.64 -4.22 32.06
CA GLY A 31 10.82 -4.65 32.83
C GLY A 31 10.48 -5.51 34.04
N THR A 32 9.20 -5.83 34.27
CA THR A 32 8.86 -7.00 35.07
C THR A 32 9.46 -8.27 34.43
N ARG A 33 9.91 -9.21 35.27
CA ARG A 33 10.67 -10.38 34.82
C ARG A 33 9.79 -11.28 33.94
N GLY A 34 9.97 -11.21 32.63
CA GLY A 34 9.26 -12.06 31.66
C GLY A 34 8.63 -11.33 30.50
N THR A 35 8.41 -10.01 30.60
CA THR A 35 7.81 -9.23 29.50
C THR A 35 8.75 -9.16 28.31
N LYS A 36 8.27 -9.59 27.14
CA LYS A 36 8.98 -9.56 25.85
C LYS A 36 8.50 -8.42 24.96
N LEU A 37 7.26 -7.96 25.18
CA LEU A 37 6.64 -6.87 24.46
C LEU A 37 6.54 -5.62 25.33
N ILE A 38 6.46 -4.48 24.67
CA ILE A 38 6.11 -3.19 25.26
C ILE A 38 4.81 -2.71 24.65
N VAL A 39 4.07 -1.90 25.41
CA VAL A 39 2.92 -1.17 24.90
C VAL A 39 3.42 0.18 24.40
N ALA A 40 3.20 0.46 23.12
CA ALA A 40 3.52 1.74 22.50
C ALA A 40 2.23 2.52 22.26
N ASP A 41 2.24 3.77 22.68
CA ASP A 41 1.13 4.71 22.48
C ASP A 41 1.07 5.18 21.03
N THR A 42 -0.13 5.08 20.43
CA THR A 42 -0.38 5.45 19.03
C THR A 42 -1.64 6.30 18.83
N HIS A 43 -2.35 6.73 19.88
CA HIS A 43 -3.65 7.40 19.74
C HIS A 43 -3.59 8.70 18.90
N LEU A 44 -2.46 9.43 18.95
CA LEU A 44 -2.26 10.64 18.11
C LEU A 44 -1.62 10.35 16.74
N THR A 45 -0.92 9.22 16.60
CA THR A 45 -0.04 8.94 15.46
C THR A 45 -0.63 7.86 14.55
N PRO A 46 -0.90 8.16 13.28
CA PRO A 46 -1.37 7.14 12.34
C PRO A 46 -0.28 6.09 12.11
N LEU A 47 -0.53 4.89 12.64
CA LEU A 47 0.38 3.75 12.47
C LEU A 47 -0.12 2.85 11.35
N LEU A 48 -1.39 2.45 11.37
CA LEU A 48 -1.95 1.46 10.45
C LEU A 48 -2.46 2.14 9.15
N ASN A 49 -1.53 2.72 8.39
CA ASN A 49 -1.74 3.69 7.30
C ASN A 49 -2.28 5.03 7.81
N THR A 50 -3.58 5.29 7.64
CA THR A 50 -4.25 6.51 8.13
C THR A 50 -5.00 6.26 9.43
N ARG A 51 -5.01 5.02 9.92
CA ARG A 51 -5.75 4.59 11.11
C ARG A 51 -4.86 4.69 12.36
N LYS A 52 -5.48 5.10 13.46
CA LYS A 52 -4.85 5.36 14.76
C LYS A 52 -5.50 4.43 15.79
N PRO A 53 -4.96 3.23 16.03
CA PRO A 53 -5.32 2.52 17.24
C PRO A 53 -4.78 3.28 18.44
N ASP A 54 -5.40 3.12 19.61
CA ASP A 54 -4.90 3.82 20.80
C ASP A 54 -3.53 3.33 21.22
N PHE A 55 -3.29 2.01 21.10
CA PHE A 55 -1.99 1.43 21.41
C PHE A 55 -1.68 0.17 20.60
N VAL A 56 -0.40 -0.21 20.58
CA VAL A 56 0.06 -1.47 20.00
C VAL A 56 1.06 -2.16 20.92
N PHE A 57 1.10 -3.49 20.84
CA PHE A 57 2.15 -4.30 21.44
C PHE A 57 3.25 -4.52 20.41
N ILE A 58 4.48 -4.18 20.74
CA ILE A 58 5.66 -4.40 19.89
C ILE A 58 6.78 -5.06 20.69
N GLN A 59 7.64 -5.81 20.02
CA GLN A 59 8.81 -6.38 20.68
C GLN A 59 9.75 -5.28 21.17
N ASN A 60 10.28 -5.43 22.39
CA ASN A 60 11.21 -4.46 22.94
C ASN A 60 12.43 -4.25 22.02
N GLY A 61 12.78 -2.99 21.76
CA GLY A 61 13.90 -2.59 20.89
C GLY A 61 13.58 -2.56 19.39
N ARG A 62 12.39 -2.98 18.94
CA ARG A 62 11.96 -2.79 17.54
C ARG A 62 11.40 -1.36 17.34
N PRO A 63 11.57 -0.76 16.15
CA PRO A 63 10.97 0.53 15.84
C PRO A 63 9.45 0.42 15.71
N LEU A 64 8.75 1.52 15.96
CA LEU A 64 7.30 1.63 15.80
C LEU A 64 6.95 1.67 14.30
N ASP A 65 6.60 0.51 13.76
CA ASP A 65 6.19 0.31 12.36
C ASP A 65 5.08 -0.73 12.29
N PRO A 66 4.13 -0.64 11.33
CA PRO A 66 3.09 -1.65 11.15
C PRO A 66 3.61 -3.08 11.03
N LEU A 67 4.81 -3.30 10.51
CA LEU A 67 5.43 -4.61 10.40
C LEU A 67 5.85 -5.20 11.75
N ASN A 68 6.05 -4.38 12.79
CA ASN A 68 6.49 -4.82 14.11
C ASN A 68 5.35 -4.98 15.12
N VAL A 69 4.12 -4.65 14.72
CA VAL A 69 2.92 -4.80 15.56
C VAL A 69 2.65 -6.27 15.83
N ALA A 70 2.80 -6.70 17.09
CA ALA A 70 2.51 -8.05 17.56
C ALA A 70 1.05 -8.20 18.02
N ALA A 71 0.44 -7.16 18.55
CA ALA A 71 -1.00 -7.08 18.83
C ALA A 71 -1.43 -5.61 18.83
N VAL A 72 -2.72 -5.33 18.71
CA VAL A 72 -3.27 -3.97 18.69
C VAL A 72 -4.30 -3.80 19.79
N GLY A 73 -4.46 -2.59 20.29
CA GLY A 73 -5.37 -2.30 21.37
C GLY A 73 -6.13 -1.00 21.18
N GLU A 74 -7.32 -0.98 21.78
CA GLU A 74 -8.23 0.16 21.78
C GLU A 74 -8.77 0.37 23.19
N ILE A 75 -8.85 1.65 23.57
CA ILE A 75 -9.31 2.11 24.87
C ILE A 75 -10.65 2.80 24.66
N ARG A 76 -11.61 2.51 25.53
CA ARG A 76 -12.92 3.15 25.49
C ARG A 76 -13.25 3.78 26.82
N LYS A 77 -13.69 5.03 26.74
CA LYS A 77 -14.30 5.67 27.90
C LYS A 77 -15.59 4.92 28.26
N ARG A 78 -15.70 4.53 29.52
CA ARG A 78 -16.89 3.86 30.03
C ARG A 78 -18.09 4.81 30.06
N THR A 79 -19.09 4.54 29.23
CA THR A 79 -20.33 5.35 29.15
C THR A 79 -21.48 4.77 29.97
N SER A 80 -21.36 3.53 30.45
CA SER A 80 -22.35 2.86 31.29
C SER A 80 -21.71 1.80 32.21
N GLN A 81 -22.39 1.40 33.28
CA GLN A 81 -21.95 0.29 34.16
C GLN A 81 -22.11 -1.10 33.52
N ALA A 82 -22.32 -1.19 32.20
CA ALA A 82 -22.40 -2.47 31.50
C ALA A 82 -21.12 -3.30 31.74
N SER A 83 -21.29 -4.62 31.78
CA SER A 83 -20.20 -5.59 31.89
C SER A 83 -19.60 -5.96 30.52
N GLN A 84 -20.10 -5.35 29.44
CA GLN A 84 -19.72 -5.65 28.06
C GLN A 84 -19.63 -4.36 27.24
N PHE A 85 -18.74 -4.37 26.24
CA PHE A 85 -18.58 -3.30 25.28
C PHE A 85 -19.73 -3.27 24.26
N ALA A 86 -20.05 -2.09 23.73
CA ALA A 86 -21.04 -1.99 22.68
C ALA A 86 -20.53 -2.63 21.38
N ASN A 87 -21.44 -3.19 20.57
CA ASN A 87 -21.07 -3.83 19.30
C ASN A 87 -20.32 -2.87 18.35
N ALA A 88 -20.58 -1.56 18.42
CA ALA A 88 -19.87 -0.56 17.64
C ALA A 88 -18.39 -0.46 18.05
N ASP A 89 -18.10 -0.48 19.35
CA ASP A 89 -16.73 -0.46 19.87
C ASP A 89 -15.96 -1.72 19.50
N VAL A 90 -16.63 -2.87 19.62
CA VAL A 90 -16.09 -4.17 19.20
C VAL A 90 -15.76 -4.15 17.71
N GLY A 91 -16.69 -3.69 16.87
CA GLY A 91 -16.47 -3.56 15.43
C GLY A 91 -15.30 -2.64 15.09
N HIS A 92 -15.16 -1.52 15.80
CA HIS A 92 -14.06 -0.59 15.60
C HIS A 92 -12.70 -1.22 15.97
N ALA A 93 -12.60 -1.85 17.15
CA ALA A 93 -11.40 -2.55 17.59
C ALA A 93 -11.00 -3.68 16.62
N ILE A 94 -11.96 -4.52 16.22
CA ILE A 94 -11.75 -5.61 15.26
C ILE A 94 -11.19 -5.10 13.93
N ALA A 95 -11.72 -3.96 13.44
CA ALA A 95 -11.27 -3.37 12.19
C ALA A 95 -9.78 -2.95 12.20
N PHE A 96 -9.18 -2.70 13.37
CA PHE A 96 -7.73 -2.49 13.48
C PHE A 96 -6.96 -3.79 13.32
N GLY A 97 -7.38 -4.89 13.94
CA GLY A 97 -6.69 -6.17 13.79
C GLY A 97 -6.78 -6.71 12.36
N GLU A 98 -7.93 -6.58 11.70
CA GLU A 98 -8.04 -6.87 10.26
C GLU A 98 -7.04 -6.04 9.44
N LYS A 99 -6.88 -4.76 9.80
CA LYS A 99 -5.93 -3.86 9.14
C LYS A 99 -4.48 -4.29 9.36
N VAL A 100 -4.11 -4.77 10.55
CA VAL A 100 -2.77 -5.33 10.83
C VAL A 100 -2.51 -6.53 9.91
N ILE A 101 -3.45 -7.48 9.79
CA ILE A 101 -3.30 -8.64 8.90
C ILE A 101 -3.13 -8.19 7.44
N GLN A 102 -3.88 -7.18 6.99
CA GLN A 102 -3.72 -6.65 5.63
C GLN A 102 -2.34 -6.02 5.36
N LEU A 103 -1.70 -5.43 6.38
CA LEU A 103 -0.37 -4.82 6.26
C LEU A 103 0.76 -5.84 6.46
N GLN A 104 0.48 -6.96 7.13
CA GLN A 104 1.37 -8.09 7.38
C GLN A 104 0.83 -9.35 6.64
N PRO A 105 0.83 -9.39 5.30
CA PRO A 105 0.04 -10.35 4.51
C PRO A 105 0.39 -11.83 4.75
N ARG A 106 1.59 -12.12 5.28
CA ARG A 106 2.01 -13.49 5.62
C ARG A 106 1.39 -13.99 6.93
N ARG A 107 0.94 -13.07 7.79
CA ARG A 107 0.37 -13.35 9.10
C ARG A 107 -1.02 -13.97 8.99
N GLN A 108 -1.24 -15.05 9.73
CA GLN A 108 -2.53 -15.76 9.73
C GLN A 108 -3.51 -15.25 10.78
N HIS A 109 -3.04 -14.74 11.91
CA HIS A 109 -3.91 -14.24 12.96
C HIS A 109 -3.26 -13.13 13.78
N VAL A 110 -4.07 -12.29 14.41
CA VAL A 110 -3.63 -11.23 15.33
C VAL A 110 -4.56 -11.14 16.54
N TYR A 111 -4.02 -10.65 17.65
CA TYR A 111 -4.80 -10.37 18.85
C TYR A 111 -5.14 -8.88 18.94
N VAL A 112 -6.38 -8.60 19.33
CA VAL A 112 -6.91 -7.26 19.58
C VAL A 112 -7.35 -7.17 21.03
N VAL A 113 -6.91 -6.13 21.73
CA VAL A 113 -7.31 -5.81 23.09
C VAL A 113 -8.33 -4.68 23.06
N LEU A 114 -9.48 -4.86 23.72
CA LEU A 114 -10.44 -3.80 23.97
C LEU A 114 -10.58 -3.62 25.48
N THR A 115 -10.41 -2.40 25.97
CA THR A 115 -10.43 -2.12 27.41
C THR A 115 -11.03 -0.75 27.71
N ASP A 116 -11.62 -0.59 28.89
CA ASP A 116 -11.97 0.70 29.51
C ASP A 116 -11.11 0.97 30.76
N CYS A 117 -9.95 0.32 30.85
CA CYS A 117 -9.05 0.30 32.00
C CYS A 117 -9.63 -0.34 33.28
N ILE A 118 -10.87 -0.86 33.23
CA ILE A 118 -11.53 -1.60 34.32
C ILE A 118 -11.70 -3.05 33.92
N ILE A 119 -12.28 -3.29 32.75
CA ILE A 119 -12.42 -4.58 32.12
C ILE A 119 -11.59 -4.65 30.83
N ILE A 120 -11.27 -5.88 30.44
CA ILE A 120 -10.55 -6.20 29.21
C ILE A 120 -11.22 -7.36 28.50
N THR A 121 -11.29 -7.25 27.18
CA THR A 121 -11.69 -8.34 26.29
C THR A 121 -10.59 -8.54 25.24
N VAL A 122 -10.19 -9.79 25.02
CA VAL A 122 -9.19 -10.13 24.01
C VAL A 122 -9.87 -10.86 22.87
N TYR A 123 -9.68 -10.37 21.65
CA TYR A 123 -10.15 -10.96 20.42
C TYR A 123 -8.97 -11.57 19.65
N LYS A 124 -9.15 -12.77 19.11
CA LYS A 124 -8.25 -13.37 18.14
C LYS A 124 -8.93 -13.34 16.78
N ILE A 125 -8.34 -12.61 15.85
CA ILE A 125 -8.79 -12.49 14.48
C ILE A 125 -7.93 -13.40 13.62
N THR A 126 -8.55 -14.33 12.88
CA THR A 126 -7.84 -15.29 12.03
C THR A 126 -8.28 -15.11 10.58
N LYS A 127 -7.32 -14.92 9.66
CA LYS A 127 -7.54 -14.89 8.22
C LYS A 127 -7.85 -16.30 7.73
N THR A 128 -8.99 -16.50 7.07
CA THR A 128 -9.38 -17.80 6.47
C THR A 128 -9.22 -17.83 4.96
N SER A 129 -9.43 -16.69 4.30
CA SER A 129 -9.18 -16.48 2.88
C SER A 129 -8.89 -15.00 2.61
N ASP A 130 -8.77 -14.61 1.34
CA ASP A 130 -8.53 -13.21 1.00
C ASP A 130 -9.73 -12.33 1.41
N ASN A 131 -9.50 -11.46 2.41
CA ASN A 131 -10.48 -10.57 3.04
C ASN A 131 -11.61 -11.26 3.84
N GLN A 132 -11.47 -12.54 4.19
CA GLN A 132 -12.38 -13.18 5.13
C GLN A 132 -11.67 -13.49 6.44
N PHE A 133 -12.37 -13.22 7.53
CA PHE A 133 -11.87 -13.37 8.89
C PHE A 133 -12.84 -14.18 9.73
N THR A 134 -12.27 -14.88 10.71
CA THR A 134 -13.00 -15.50 11.80
C THR A 134 -12.53 -14.89 13.12
N TYR A 135 -13.44 -14.82 14.08
CA TYR A 135 -13.23 -14.11 15.33
C TYR A 135 -13.49 -15.05 16.50
N GLN A 136 -12.55 -15.11 17.43
CA GLN A 136 -12.70 -15.76 18.73
C GLN A 136 -12.44 -14.71 19.80
N TYR A 137 -13.08 -14.81 20.96
CA TYR A 137 -12.89 -13.82 22.02
C TYR A 137 -13.04 -14.43 23.41
N THR A 138 -12.42 -13.79 24.40
CA THR A 138 -12.59 -14.12 25.82
C THR A 138 -13.85 -13.45 26.38
N ALA A 139 -14.36 -13.90 27.53
CA ALA A 139 -15.27 -13.06 28.31
C ALA A 139 -14.57 -11.75 28.73
N SER A 140 -15.36 -10.72 29.02
CA SER A 140 -14.86 -9.48 29.64
C SER A 140 -14.46 -9.75 31.09
N GLU A 141 -13.23 -9.41 31.44
CA GLU A 141 -12.65 -9.73 32.76
C GLU A 141 -12.02 -8.49 33.40
N ASN A 142 -11.97 -8.44 34.73
CA ASN A 142 -11.43 -7.29 35.45
C ASN A 142 -9.89 -7.17 35.32
N LEU A 143 -9.41 -5.95 35.10
CA LEU A 143 -8.00 -5.55 35.17
C LEU A 143 -7.57 -5.16 36.59
N GLN A 144 -8.52 -4.73 37.42
CA GLN A 144 -8.25 -4.18 38.74
C GLN A 144 -7.90 -5.25 39.77
N TYR A 145 -6.80 -5.05 40.49
CA TYR A 145 -6.49 -5.85 41.66
C TYR A 145 -7.51 -5.59 42.78
N VAL A 146 -8.20 -6.66 43.18
CA VAL A 146 -8.88 -6.74 44.47
C VAL A 146 -7.94 -7.55 45.37
N ASP A 147 -7.32 -6.88 46.34
CA ASP A 147 -6.29 -7.43 47.24
C ASP A 147 -4.92 -7.73 46.57
N SER A 148 -4.25 -8.82 46.96
CA SER A 148 -2.89 -9.17 46.54
C SER A 148 -2.81 -10.09 45.30
N GLU A 149 -3.93 -10.66 44.87
CA GLU A 149 -3.96 -11.63 43.76
C GLU A 149 -4.29 -10.94 42.42
N PRO A 150 -3.55 -11.25 41.32
CA PRO A 150 -3.85 -10.68 40.02
C PRO A 150 -5.19 -11.20 39.48
N PRO A 151 -6.11 -10.31 39.05
CA PRO A 151 -7.38 -10.70 38.45
C PRO A 151 -7.17 -11.32 37.06
N THR A 152 -8.17 -12.05 36.57
CA THR A 152 -8.11 -12.76 35.28
C THR A 152 -7.78 -11.85 34.10
N GLY A 153 -8.39 -10.66 34.03
CA GLY A 153 -8.14 -9.71 32.94
C GLY A 153 -6.71 -9.18 32.94
N TRP A 154 -6.16 -8.88 34.12
CA TRP A 154 -4.75 -8.51 34.23
C TRP A 154 -3.82 -9.63 33.77
N ARG A 155 -4.15 -10.89 34.09
CA ARG A 155 -3.40 -12.06 33.59
C ARG A 155 -3.47 -12.17 32.07
N TYR A 156 -4.57 -11.80 31.42
CA TYR A 156 -4.65 -11.74 29.96
C TYR A 156 -3.69 -10.70 29.38
N LEU A 157 -3.68 -9.48 29.93
CA LEU A 157 -2.75 -8.43 29.52
C LEU A 157 -1.29 -8.88 29.65
N MET A 158 -0.94 -9.43 30.82
CA MET A 158 0.42 -9.95 31.05
C MET A 158 0.77 -11.11 30.14
N THR A 159 -0.16 -12.03 29.89
CA THR A 159 0.05 -13.15 28.96
C THR A 159 0.44 -12.62 27.57
N ILE A 160 -0.22 -11.56 27.08
CA ILE A 160 0.17 -10.92 25.82
C ILE A 160 1.57 -10.32 25.93
N MET A 161 1.86 -9.55 26.99
CA MET A 161 3.16 -8.89 27.17
C MET A 161 4.35 -9.85 27.35
N GLU A 162 4.12 -11.02 27.95
CA GLU A 162 5.11 -12.09 28.17
C GLU A 162 5.26 -13.05 26.99
N SER A 163 4.27 -13.07 26.09
CA SER A 163 4.31 -13.87 24.86
C SER A 163 5.39 -13.34 23.92
N SER A 164 6.08 -14.25 23.25
CA SER A 164 6.91 -13.89 22.10
C SER A 164 6.00 -13.42 20.96
N PRO A 165 6.48 -12.53 20.08
CA PRO A 165 5.72 -12.11 18.91
C PRO A 165 5.16 -13.30 18.10
N ASN A 166 5.97 -14.36 17.92
CA ASN A 166 5.60 -15.54 17.15
C ASN A 166 4.42 -16.30 17.76
N GLU A 167 4.34 -16.39 19.09
CA GLU A 167 3.20 -17.00 19.80
C GLU A 167 1.91 -16.21 19.58
N LEU A 168 2.00 -14.91 19.34
CA LEU A 168 0.88 -14.05 18.97
C LEU A 168 0.57 -14.06 17.46
N GLY A 169 1.26 -14.91 16.70
CA GLY A 169 1.10 -15.04 15.26
C GLY A 169 1.89 -14.02 14.43
N TRP A 170 2.72 -13.17 15.06
CA TRP A 170 3.63 -12.31 14.31
C TRP A 170 4.64 -13.16 13.54
N ILE A 171 4.94 -12.75 12.32
CA ILE A 171 5.93 -13.40 11.47
C ILE A 171 7.01 -12.38 11.22
N GLU A 172 8.26 -12.79 11.39
CA GLU A 172 9.39 -11.90 11.13
C GLU A 172 9.29 -11.33 9.70
N PRO A 173 9.39 -10.00 9.53
CA PRO A 173 9.28 -9.35 8.24
C PRO A 173 10.56 -9.58 7.42
N SER A 174 10.89 -10.83 7.10
CA SER A 174 12.04 -11.22 6.30
C SER A 174 11.64 -12.27 5.25
N LEU A 175 12.17 -12.12 4.03
CA LEU A 175 11.92 -12.99 2.91
C LEU A 175 13.19 -13.75 2.56
N ASN A 176 13.06 -15.03 2.20
CA ASN A 176 14.19 -15.84 1.77
C ASN A 176 14.06 -16.20 0.29
N PHE A 177 15.13 -16.00 -0.46
CA PHE A 177 15.28 -16.30 -1.88
C PHE A 177 16.53 -17.17 -2.05
N ASP A 178 16.35 -18.49 -2.08
CA ASP A 178 17.44 -19.47 -2.27
C ASP A 178 18.70 -19.18 -1.42
N GLY A 179 18.50 -18.91 -0.13
CA GLY A 179 19.60 -18.62 0.81
C GLY A 179 19.94 -17.13 0.96
N VAL A 180 19.38 -16.24 0.14
CA VAL A 180 19.48 -14.79 0.31
C VAL A 180 18.30 -14.28 1.13
N THR A 181 18.57 -13.59 2.23
CA THR A 181 17.52 -12.99 3.07
C THR A 181 17.39 -11.50 2.80
N VAL A 182 16.15 -11.04 2.59
CA VAL A 182 15.79 -9.63 2.51
C VAL A 182 14.87 -9.29 3.67
N THR A 183 15.28 -8.34 4.52
CA THR A 183 14.45 -7.85 5.62
C THR A 183 13.57 -6.71 5.11
N LEU A 184 12.28 -6.71 5.47
CA LEU A 184 11.35 -5.61 5.21
C LEU A 184 11.42 -4.64 6.38
N ASN A 185 11.74 -3.39 6.10
CA ASN A 185 11.93 -2.35 7.10
C ASN A 185 10.60 -1.65 7.41
N ARG A 186 9.84 -1.30 6.37
CA ARG A 186 8.56 -0.60 6.47
C ARG A 186 7.71 -0.73 5.21
N SER A 187 6.40 -0.57 5.33
CA SER A 187 5.49 -0.44 4.17
C SER A 187 5.55 0.97 3.59
N ILE A 188 5.78 1.11 2.27
CA ILE A 188 5.83 2.41 1.58
C ILE A 188 4.54 2.67 0.80
N SER A 189 3.94 1.65 0.19
CA SER A 189 2.73 1.82 -0.63
C SER A 189 1.87 0.56 -0.67
N ALA A 190 0.57 0.75 -0.86
CA ALA A 190 -0.36 -0.34 -1.12
C ALA A 190 -1.24 0.03 -2.31
N GLY A 191 -1.02 -0.64 -3.44
CA GLY A 191 -1.79 -0.48 -4.68
C GLY A 191 -2.92 -1.49 -4.81
N ARG A 192 -3.53 -1.60 -5.99
CA ARG A 192 -4.56 -2.64 -6.26
C ARG A 192 -3.94 -4.03 -6.28
N THR A 193 -2.83 -4.19 -6.98
CA THR A 193 -2.18 -5.48 -7.25
C THR A 193 -1.23 -5.93 -6.15
N SER A 194 -0.63 -4.98 -5.43
CA SER A 194 0.54 -5.24 -4.58
C SER A 194 0.63 -4.35 -3.35
N ILE A 195 1.47 -4.78 -2.40
CA ILE A 195 2.00 -3.95 -1.32
C ILE A 195 3.52 -3.81 -1.57
N VAL A 196 4.02 -2.60 -1.41
CA VAL A 196 5.42 -2.22 -1.66
C VAL A 196 6.06 -1.83 -0.36
N TYR A 197 7.20 -2.45 -0.06
CA TYR A 197 7.97 -2.27 1.16
C TYR A 197 9.35 -1.71 0.84
N GLU A 198 9.88 -0.94 1.79
CA GLU A 198 11.31 -0.71 1.92
C GLU A 198 11.92 -1.98 2.51
N GLY A 199 13.02 -2.44 1.96
CA GLY A 199 13.77 -3.54 2.52
C GLY A 199 15.27 -3.29 2.54
N THR A 200 15.97 -4.22 3.17
CA THR A 200 17.42 -4.28 3.24
C THR A 200 17.87 -5.67 2.84
N ASP A 201 18.80 -5.75 1.90
CA ASP A 201 19.38 -7.01 1.43
C ASP A 201 20.48 -7.54 2.38
N SER A 202 21.09 -8.68 2.02
CA SER A 202 22.18 -9.28 2.81
C SER A 202 23.43 -8.41 2.93
N ASN A 203 23.62 -7.46 2.02
CA ASN A 203 24.75 -6.52 2.00
C ASN A 203 24.45 -5.22 2.77
N LYS A 204 23.26 -5.12 3.37
CA LYS A 204 22.74 -3.92 4.04
C LYS A 204 22.39 -2.76 3.09
N GLU A 205 22.19 -3.05 1.81
CA GLU A 205 21.75 -2.06 0.83
C GLU A 205 20.23 -1.94 0.82
N LEU A 206 19.73 -0.73 0.56
CA LEU A 206 18.29 -0.46 0.47
C LEU A 206 17.71 -1.02 -0.83
N VAL A 207 16.57 -1.71 -0.70
CA VAL A 207 15.83 -2.31 -1.82
C VAL A 207 14.35 -2.00 -1.72
N VAL A 208 13.66 -2.15 -2.85
CA VAL A 208 12.20 -2.11 -2.95
C VAL A 208 11.69 -3.53 -3.04
N VAL A 209 10.76 -3.90 -2.16
CA VAL A 209 10.12 -5.23 -2.19
C VAL A 209 8.65 -5.08 -2.52
N LYS A 210 8.25 -5.54 -3.70
CA LYS A 210 6.85 -5.57 -4.15
C LYS A 210 6.30 -6.97 -3.93
N ILE A 211 5.21 -7.11 -3.19
CA ILE A 211 4.55 -8.39 -2.88
C ILE A 211 3.11 -8.36 -3.40
N ALA A 212 2.69 -9.43 -4.10
CA ALA A 212 1.34 -9.55 -4.63
C ALA A 212 0.32 -9.62 -3.50
N LYS A 213 -0.80 -8.90 -3.64
CA LYS A 213 -1.88 -8.92 -2.64
C LYS A 213 -2.67 -10.22 -2.65
N LYS A 214 -2.81 -10.83 -3.82
CA LYS A 214 -3.66 -11.98 -4.09
C LYS A 214 -3.10 -12.80 -5.25
N ASN A 215 -3.53 -14.06 -5.32
CA ASN A 215 -3.11 -14.98 -6.39
C ASN A 215 -3.59 -14.55 -7.78
N GLU A 216 -4.72 -13.84 -7.88
CA GLU A 216 -5.25 -13.33 -9.15
C GLU A 216 -4.33 -12.31 -9.83
N TYR A 217 -3.40 -11.70 -9.08
CA TYR A 217 -2.44 -10.71 -9.59
C TYR A 217 -1.06 -11.28 -9.91
N LEU A 218 -0.83 -12.58 -9.73
CA LEU A 218 0.44 -13.22 -10.09
C LEU A 218 0.82 -13.06 -11.57
N PRO A 219 -0.13 -13.07 -12.54
CA PRO A 219 0.21 -12.80 -13.93
C PRO A 219 0.87 -11.42 -14.14
N CYS A 220 0.47 -10.39 -13.38
CA CYS A 220 1.11 -9.07 -13.45
C CYS A 220 2.57 -9.10 -12.97
N PHE A 221 2.87 -9.93 -11.97
CA PHE A 221 4.23 -10.09 -11.43
C PHE A 221 5.13 -10.86 -12.39
N GLU A 222 4.59 -11.88 -13.05
CA GLU A 222 5.28 -12.57 -14.13
C GLU A 222 5.59 -11.62 -15.29
N GLN A 223 4.62 -10.81 -15.71
CA GLN A 223 4.80 -9.83 -16.77
C GLN A 223 5.88 -8.80 -16.42
N GLU A 224 5.82 -8.22 -15.22
CA GLU A 224 6.81 -7.25 -14.74
C GLU A 224 8.20 -7.89 -14.64
N ARG A 225 8.31 -9.11 -14.11
CA ARG A 225 9.58 -9.84 -14.05
C ARG A 225 10.17 -10.04 -15.44
N ASN A 226 9.36 -10.47 -16.40
CA ASN A 226 9.81 -10.75 -17.76
C ASN A 226 10.28 -9.45 -18.45
N ALA A 227 9.52 -8.37 -18.32
CA ALA A 227 9.88 -7.06 -18.87
C ALA A 227 11.18 -6.51 -18.25
N LEU A 228 11.28 -6.50 -16.91
CA LEU A 228 12.48 -6.00 -16.23
C LEU A 228 13.72 -6.86 -16.47
N THR A 229 13.54 -8.17 -16.71
CA THR A 229 14.65 -9.05 -17.10
C THR A 229 15.19 -8.66 -18.48
N GLN A 230 14.31 -8.47 -19.46
CA GLN A 230 14.72 -8.04 -20.81
C GLN A 230 15.35 -6.64 -20.79
N LEU A 231 14.71 -5.69 -20.10
CA LEU A 231 15.18 -4.31 -20.02
C LEU A 231 16.44 -4.12 -19.18
N SER A 232 16.89 -5.16 -18.45
CA SER A 232 18.11 -5.08 -17.64
C SER A 232 19.36 -4.82 -18.48
N GLU A 233 19.37 -5.25 -19.74
CA GLU A 233 20.47 -5.05 -20.69
C GLU A 233 20.72 -3.57 -21.01
N LEU A 234 19.69 -2.73 -20.91
CA LEU A 234 19.79 -1.29 -21.15
C LEU A 234 20.67 -0.60 -20.09
N ASN A 235 20.76 -1.18 -18.89
CA ASN A 235 21.45 -0.61 -17.73
C ASN A 235 21.07 0.87 -17.47
N SER A 236 19.80 1.23 -17.74
CA SER A 236 19.30 2.59 -17.58
C SER A 236 18.93 2.86 -16.13
N PRO A 237 19.33 4.01 -15.54
CA PRO A 237 18.84 4.42 -14.23
C PRO A 237 17.36 4.82 -14.24
N HIS A 238 16.72 4.82 -15.42
CA HIS A 238 15.31 5.19 -15.62
C HIS A 238 14.36 3.98 -15.64
N ILE A 239 14.89 2.76 -15.47
CA ILE A 239 14.12 1.50 -15.37
C ILE A 239 14.49 0.80 -14.05
N PRO A 240 13.52 0.26 -13.28
CA PRO A 240 13.82 -0.52 -12.09
C PRO A 240 14.72 -1.72 -12.43
N LYS A 241 15.79 -1.90 -11.67
CA LYS A 241 16.63 -3.09 -11.78
C LYS A 241 16.06 -4.19 -10.90
N LEU A 242 15.70 -5.32 -11.51
CA LEU A 242 15.31 -6.52 -10.77
C LEU A 242 16.55 -7.20 -10.16
N LEU A 243 16.51 -7.47 -8.86
CA LEU A 243 17.59 -8.13 -8.12
C LEU A 243 17.25 -9.58 -7.79
N LEU A 244 16.06 -9.81 -7.21
CA LEU A 244 15.56 -11.12 -6.83
C LEU A 244 14.07 -11.19 -7.18
N SER A 245 13.58 -12.39 -7.48
CA SER A 245 12.15 -12.59 -7.67
C SER A 245 11.74 -14.02 -7.35
N ASN A 246 10.46 -14.18 -7.05
CA ASN A 246 9.77 -15.47 -7.08
C ASN A 246 8.39 -15.25 -7.72
N ALA A 247 7.45 -16.19 -7.55
CA ALA A 247 6.13 -16.10 -8.17
C ALA A 247 5.31 -14.86 -7.74
N ASN A 248 5.43 -14.43 -6.48
CA ASN A 248 4.58 -13.40 -5.89
C ASN A 248 5.34 -12.17 -5.37
N THR A 249 6.65 -12.13 -5.52
CA THR A 249 7.50 -11.09 -4.97
C THR A 249 8.59 -10.67 -5.95
N LEU A 250 8.80 -9.36 -6.07
CA LEU A 250 9.91 -8.73 -6.79
C LEU A 250 10.74 -7.89 -5.83
N VAL A 251 12.06 -8.05 -5.86
CA VAL A 251 13.02 -7.22 -5.14
C VAL A 251 13.79 -6.41 -6.17
N MET A 252 13.74 -5.08 -6.05
CA MET A 252 14.21 -4.14 -7.07
C MET A 252 15.02 -3.00 -6.46
N THR A 253 15.72 -2.26 -7.30
CA THR A 253 16.45 -1.02 -6.96
C THR A 253 16.33 -0.02 -8.13
N PRO A 254 16.39 1.31 -7.91
CA PRO A 254 16.52 2.01 -6.64
C PRO A 254 15.22 2.15 -5.84
N LEU A 255 15.37 2.47 -4.55
CA LEU A 255 14.28 3.02 -3.73
C LEU A 255 13.99 4.45 -4.19
N CYS A 256 12.73 4.74 -4.50
CA CYS A 256 12.31 6.03 -5.04
C CYS A 256 11.09 6.61 -4.30
N MET A 257 10.90 7.92 -4.48
CA MET A 257 9.72 8.64 -4.01
C MET A 257 8.79 9.04 -5.15
N LYS A 258 7.48 9.13 -4.88
CA LYS A 258 6.49 9.62 -5.85
C LYS A 258 6.77 11.07 -6.20
N VAL A 259 6.75 11.39 -7.50
CA VAL A 259 6.87 12.78 -7.95
C VAL A 259 5.54 13.51 -7.82
N LYS A 260 5.59 14.76 -7.34
CA LYS A 260 4.43 15.66 -7.37
C LYS A 260 4.27 16.29 -8.76
N ASN A 261 5.37 16.78 -9.30
CA ASN A 261 5.49 17.40 -10.63
C ASN A 261 6.73 16.85 -11.33
N LEU A 262 6.70 16.81 -12.65
CA LEU A 262 7.86 16.52 -13.49
C LEU A 262 8.63 17.80 -13.79
N ARG A 263 9.94 17.66 -13.94
CA ARG A 263 10.88 18.67 -14.42
C ARG A 263 11.08 18.48 -15.92
N LYS A 264 11.60 19.50 -16.59
CA LYS A 264 11.96 19.41 -18.01
C LYS A 264 12.89 18.23 -18.30
N GLU A 265 13.93 18.07 -17.46
CA GLU A 265 14.89 16.97 -17.61
C GLU A 265 14.23 15.60 -17.42
N ASP A 266 13.18 15.49 -16.60
CA ASP A 266 12.47 14.22 -16.44
C ASP A 266 11.76 13.82 -17.73
N ILE A 267 11.16 14.78 -18.44
CA ILE A 267 10.43 14.51 -19.69
C ILE A 267 11.40 14.07 -20.78
N GLU A 268 12.55 14.74 -20.88
CA GLU A 268 13.67 14.31 -21.72
C GLU A 268 14.01 12.84 -21.47
N ARG A 269 14.29 12.48 -20.21
CA ARG A 269 14.68 11.10 -19.86
C ARG A 269 13.57 10.08 -20.04
N ILE A 270 12.31 10.44 -19.78
CA ILE A 270 11.17 9.55 -20.03
C ILE A 270 11.05 9.25 -21.53
N ILE A 271 11.05 10.28 -22.38
CA ILE A 271 10.84 10.10 -23.83
C ILE A 271 12.01 9.36 -24.47
N GLU A 272 13.25 9.69 -24.11
CA GLU A 272 14.45 8.99 -24.59
C GLU A 272 14.43 7.51 -24.19
N THR A 273 14.08 7.23 -22.93
CA THR A 273 13.97 5.85 -22.44
C THR A 273 12.89 5.08 -23.19
N LEU A 274 11.70 5.66 -23.34
CA LEU A 274 10.60 5.03 -24.09
C LEU A 274 10.98 4.82 -25.56
N LYS A 275 11.69 5.74 -26.21
CA LYS A 275 12.16 5.57 -27.59
C LYS A 275 13.03 4.32 -27.73
N ILE A 276 13.95 4.10 -26.79
CA ILE A 276 14.82 2.92 -26.80
C ILE A 276 14.03 1.65 -26.49
N VAL A 277 13.19 1.66 -25.45
CA VAL A 277 12.35 0.52 -25.05
C VAL A 277 11.48 0.04 -26.21
N HIS A 278 10.79 0.97 -26.87
CA HIS A 278 9.92 0.66 -28.00
C HIS A 278 10.70 0.16 -29.22
N SER A 279 11.82 0.81 -29.56
CA SER A 279 12.54 0.48 -30.80
C SER A 279 13.43 -0.76 -30.72
N GLN A 280 13.97 -1.08 -29.54
CA GLN A 280 14.92 -2.19 -29.37
C GLN A 280 14.29 -3.42 -28.72
N TYR A 281 13.32 -3.23 -27.83
CA TYR A 281 12.70 -4.32 -27.07
C TYR A 281 11.27 -4.59 -27.50
N HIS A 282 10.65 -3.69 -28.28
CA HIS A 282 9.25 -3.78 -28.70
C HIS A 282 8.29 -3.92 -27.51
N ILE A 283 8.63 -3.38 -26.33
CA ILE A 283 7.80 -3.45 -25.14
C ILE A 283 6.95 -2.19 -25.03
N ILE A 284 5.64 -2.34 -24.88
CA ILE A 284 4.67 -1.27 -24.60
C ILE A 284 4.30 -1.34 -23.12
N HIS A 285 4.40 -0.23 -22.38
CA HIS A 285 4.15 -0.20 -20.94
C HIS A 285 2.66 -0.26 -20.58
N ARG A 286 1.79 0.44 -21.33
CA ARG A 286 0.33 0.49 -21.18
C ARG A 286 -0.25 1.09 -19.89
N ASP A 287 0.57 1.64 -19.01
CA ASP A 287 0.08 2.30 -17.78
C ASP A 287 0.93 3.53 -17.44
N LEU A 288 1.35 4.30 -18.44
CA LEU A 288 2.11 5.52 -18.21
C LEU A 288 1.21 6.59 -17.60
N ARG A 289 1.40 6.80 -16.30
CA ARG A 289 0.65 7.77 -15.49
C ARG A 289 1.47 8.32 -14.35
N LYS A 290 1.01 9.45 -13.79
CA LYS A 290 1.74 10.20 -12.74
C LYS A 290 2.20 9.36 -11.54
N TYR A 291 1.51 8.28 -11.21
CA TYR A 291 1.84 7.41 -10.08
C TYR A 291 2.99 6.43 -10.37
N ASN A 292 3.29 6.23 -11.65
CA ASN A 292 4.31 5.30 -12.14
C ASN A 292 5.62 6.03 -12.51
N PHE A 293 5.68 7.35 -12.30
CA PHE A 293 6.91 8.12 -12.34
C PHE A 293 7.42 8.35 -10.92
N LEU A 294 8.61 7.85 -10.63
CA LEU A 294 9.24 7.95 -9.32
C LEU A 294 10.61 8.64 -9.44
N ARG A 295 11.12 9.24 -8.38
CA ARG A 295 12.45 9.85 -8.36
C ARG A 295 13.34 9.22 -7.29
N ASP A 296 14.56 8.87 -7.65
CA ASP A 296 15.58 8.39 -6.72
C ASP A 296 16.27 9.55 -5.97
N ASP A 297 17.13 9.24 -5.02
CA ASP A 297 17.88 10.23 -4.23
C ASP A 297 18.94 10.99 -5.06
N ASN A 298 19.35 10.44 -6.21
CA ASN A 298 20.26 11.10 -7.15
C ASN A 298 19.53 12.07 -8.10
N GLY A 299 18.20 12.12 -8.03
CA GLY A 299 17.36 12.98 -8.84
C GLY A 299 16.91 12.37 -10.18
N ASN A 300 17.27 11.12 -10.48
CA ASN A 300 16.87 10.42 -11.70
C ASN A 300 15.38 10.06 -11.63
N ILE A 301 14.68 10.28 -12.74
CA ILE A 301 13.31 9.80 -12.92
C ILE A 301 13.31 8.32 -13.30
N LEU A 302 12.37 7.55 -12.75
CA LEU A 302 12.19 6.12 -12.97
C LEU A 302 10.78 5.87 -13.53
N ILE A 303 10.68 5.06 -14.59
CA ILE A 303 9.42 4.54 -15.13
C ILE A 303 9.16 3.19 -14.46
N ALA A 304 8.19 3.14 -13.53
CA ALA A 304 7.90 1.98 -12.69
C ALA A 304 6.60 1.28 -13.08
N ASP A 305 6.37 0.08 -12.53
CA ASP A 305 5.14 -0.72 -12.67
C ASP A 305 4.91 -1.28 -14.09
N TRP A 306 5.82 -2.16 -14.52
CA TRP A 306 5.77 -2.84 -15.82
C TRP A 306 4.80 -4.03 -15.86
N GLY A 307 3.95 -4.19 -14.84
CA GLY A 307 3.07 -5.36 -14.68
C GLY A 307 1.93 -5.47 -15.69
N TYR A 308 1.68 -4.44 -16.49
CA TYR A 308 0.73 -4.46 -17.61
C TYR A 308 1.42 -4.35 -18.97
N SER A 309 2.75 -4.38 -19.01
CA SER A 309 3.49 -4.28 -20.26
C SER A 309 3.19 -5.46 -21.18
N VAL A 310 3.38 -5.28 -22.49
CA VAL A 310 3.26 -6.34 -23.50
C VAL A 310 4.30 -6.15 -24.59
N THR A 311 4.54 -7.18 -25.38
CA THR A 311 5.28 -7.03 -26.62
C THR A 311 4.35 -6.47 -27.70
N GLU A 312 4.86 -5.61 -28.56
CA GLU A 312 4.14 -5.10 -29.72
C GLU A 312 3.60 -6.26 -30.58
N GLY A 313 2.31 -6.21 -30.91
CA GLY A 313 1.62 -7.27 -31.65
C GLY A 313 1.03 -8.40 -30.78
N ASP A 314 1.30 -8.43 -29.47
CA ASP A 314 0.66 -9.40 -28.58
C ASP A 314 -0.85 -9.15 -28.48
N ASN A 315 -1.65 -10.22 -28.59
CA ASN A 315 -3.10 -10.15 -28.39
C ASN A 315 -3.44 -10.40 -26.92
N MET A 316 -3.38 -9.34 -26.11
CA MET A 316 -3.63 -9.40 -24.67
C MET A 316 -4.91 -8.64 -24.27
N PRO A 317 -5.64 -9.11 -23.25
CA PRO A 317 -6.78 -8.36 -22.73
C PRO A 317 -6.35 -6.99 -22.22
N PHE A 318 -7.32 -6.07 -22.18
CA PHE A 318 -7.08 -4.74 -21.63
C PHE A 318 -6.69 -4.80 -20.15
N ALA A 319 -5.73 -3.95 -19.81
CA ALA A 319 -5.16 -3.73 -18.50
C ALA A 319 -4.43 -2.38 -18.57
N GLY A 320 -4.54 -1.60 -17.50
CA GLY A 320 -4.07 -0.22 -17.43
C GLY A 320 -5.17 0.75 -16.98
N ALA A 321 -4.81 2.01 -16.85
CA ALA A 321 -5.69 3.08 -16.39
C ALA A 321 -6.47 3.71 -17.56
N LEU A 322 -7.80 3.56 -17.58
CA LEU A 322 -8.66 4.05 -18.66
C LEU A 322 -8.54 5.56 -18.92
N GLU A 323 -8.29 6.36 -17.88
CA GLU A 323 -8.30 7.82 -17.96
C GLU A 323 -7.28 8.39 -18.95
N CYS A 324 -6.21 7.64 -19.28
CA CYS A 324 -5.15 8.09 -20.17
C CYS A 324 -5.09 7.31 -21.50
N MET A 325 -6.00 6.36 -21.72
CA MET A 325 -5.96 5.48 -22.89
C MET A 325 -6.31 6.21 -24.17
N PRO A 326 -5.68 5.91 -25.32
CA PRO A 326 -6.07 6.46 -26.63
C PRO A 326 -7.53 6.19 -27.01
N ASP A 327 -8.11 7.07 -27.82
CA ASP A 327 -9.54 6.99 -28.16
C ASP A 327 -9.89 5.73 -28.94
N ASP A 328 -9.00 5.26 -29.82
CA ASP A 328 -9.19 4.03 -30.57
C ASP A 328 -9.15 2.78 -29.66
N VAL A 329 -8.34 2.79 -28.59
CA VAL A 329 -8.35 1.73 -27.57
C VAL A 329 -9.69 1.75 -26.82
N LEU A 330 -10.20 2.94 -26.49
CA LEU A 330 -11.52 3.10 -25.88
C LEU A 330 -12.66 2.68 -26.84
N GLU A 331 -12.50 2.83 -28.15
CA GLU A 331 -13.42 2.32 -29.17
C GLU A 331 -13.38 0.81 -29.28
N SER A 332 -12.20 0.19 -29.35
CA SER A 332 -12.08 -1.27 -29.35
C SER A 332 -12.69 -1.87 -28.09
N LEU A 333 -12.52 -1.24 -26.92
CA LEU A 333 -13.17 -1.66 -25.69
C LEU A 333 -14.71 -1.57 -25.74
N ASP A 334 -15.25 -0.52 -26.34
CA ASP A 334 -16.70 -0.33 -26.47
C ASP A 334 -17.33 -1.35 -27.45
N ASN A 335 -16.57 -1.70 -28.49
CA ASN A 335 -16.96 -2.65 -29.54
C ASN A 335 -16.61 -4.11 -29.22
N ASN A 336 -15.92 -4.39 -28.11
CA ASN A 336 -15.34 -5.70 -27.78
C ASN A 336 -14.40 -6.25 -28.87
N GLU A 337 -13.58 -5.39 -29.45
CA GLU A 337 -12.58 -5.71 -30.48
C GLU A 337 -11.20 -5.92 -29.86
N ALA A 338 -10.34 -6.63 -30.59
CA ALA A 338 -8.95 -6.79 -30.21
C ALA A 338 -8.21 -5.44 -30.25
N ILE A 339 -7.40 -5.17 -29.23
CA ILE A 339 -6.63 -3.93 -29.13
C ILE A 339 -5.28 -4.12 -29.80
N ASN A 340 -4.93 -3.19 -30.70
CA ASN A 340 -3.59 -3.16 -31.30
C ASN A 340 -2.63 -2.34 -30.43
N TYR A 341 -1.86 -3.02 -29.58
CA TYR A 341 -0.85 -2.37 -28.73
C TYR A 341 0.37 -1.99 -29.55
N ASN A 342 0.71 -0.69 -29.54
CA ASN A 342 1.89 -0.16 -30.21
C ASN A 342 2.42 1.08 -29.48
N PRO A 343 3.62 1.58 -29.83
CA PRO A 343 4.30 2.63 -29.07
C PRO A 343 3.53 3.96 -28.92
N ARG A 344 2.63 4.28 -29.86
CA ARG A 344 1.83 5.52 -29.78
C ARG A 344 0.93 5.53 -28.55
N MET A 345 0.51 4.35 -28.08
CA MET A 345 -0.35 4.22 -26.91
C MET A 345 0.33 4.79 -25.67
N ASP A 346 1.60 4.45 -25.47
CA ASP A 346 2.39 4.94 -24.36
C ASP A 346 2.61 6.45 -24.44
N LEU A 347 2.89 6.98 -25.64
CA LEU A 347 3.08 8.41 -25.83
C LEU A 347 1.80 9.22 -25.57
N ILE A 348 0.65 8.73 -26.03
CA ILE A 348 -0.65 9.34 -25.72
C ILE A 348 -0.93 9.26 -24.21
N CYS A 349 -0.67 8.12 -23.57
CA CYS A 349 -0.82 7.97 -22.11
C CYS A 349 0.05 8.98 -21.36
N LEU A 350 1.30 9.18 -21.79
CA LEU A 350 2.21 10.18 -21.23
C LEU A 350 1.66 11.60 -21.38
N VAL A 351 1.25 12.00 -22.59
CA VAL A 351 0.68 13.33 -22.86
C VAL A 351 -0.57 13.60 -22.03
N ARG A 352 -1.51 12.64 -22.00
CA ARG A 352 -2.73 12.72 -21.19
C ARG A 352 -2.40 12.82 -19.70
N SER A 353 -1.39 12.08 -19.25
CA SER A 353 -0.93 12.16 -17.86
C SER A 353 -0.33 13.52 -17.50
N LEU A 354 0.48 14.10 -18.39
CA LEU A 354 1.03 15.45 -18.22
C LEU A 354 -0.09 16.50 -18.14
N TYR A 355 -1.09 16.40 -19.04
CA TYR A 355 -2.27 17.27 -19.01
C TYR A 355 -2.97 17.22 -17.64
N LEU A 356 -3.26 16.01 -17.15
CA LEU A 356 -3.92 15.81 -15.86
C LEU A 356 -3.08 16.32 -14.68
N MET A 357 -1.74 16.30 -14.80
CA MET A 357 -0.84 16.86 -13.78
C MET A 357 -0.87 18.38 -13.77
N PHE A 358 -0.81 19.04 -14.92
CA PHE A 358 -0.75 20.50 -15.00
C PHE A 358 -2.09 21.18 -14.71
N HIS A 359 -3.19 20.61 -15.22
CA HIS A 359 -4.50 21.25 -15.12
C HIS A 359 -5.31 20.76 -13.91
N ASN A 360 -4.96 19.59 -13.35
CA ASN A 360 -5.68 18.92 -12.27
C ASN A 360 -7.22 19.01 -12.41
N PRO A 361 -7.78 18.66 -13.58
CA PRO A 361 -9.20 18.76 -13.83
C PRO A 361 -9.98 17.77 -12.94
N VAL A 362 -11.22 18.11 -12.62
CA VAL A 362 -12.11 17.22 -11.87
C VAL A 362 -12.55 16.09 -12.81
N MET A 363 -11.89 14.94 -12.72
CA MET A 363 -12.30 13.70 -13.35
C MET A 363 -12.46 12.64 -12.27
N GLU A 364 -13.66 12.06 -12.15
CA GLU A 364 -13.88 10.96 -11.19
C GLU A 364 -12.92 9.79 -11.47
N ARG A 365 -12.28 9.27 -10.42
CA ARG A 365 -11.35 8.14 -10.58
C ARG A 365 -12.12 6.84 -10.79
N PHE A 366 -11.66 6.05 -11.75
CA PHE A 366 -12.29 4.80 -12.13
C PHE A 366 -11.66 3.59 -11.42
N SER A 367 -12.48 2.61 -11.04
CA SER A 367 -12.02 1.29 -10.60
C SER A 367 -12.63 0.23 -11.53
N PHE A 368 -11.79 -0.40 -12.36
CA PHE A 368 -12.22 -1.35 -13.40
C PHE A 368 -13.13 -2.46 -12.86
N ASP A 369 -12.84 -2.98 -11.66
CA ASP A 369 -13.61 -4.07 -11.04
C ASP A 369 -15.05 -3.69 -10.68
N LYS A 370 -15.31 -2.44 -10.29
CA LYS A 370 -16.64 -2.01 -9.82
C LYS A 370 -17.64 -1.72 -10.93
N VAL A 371 -17.16 -1.60 -12.17
CA VAL A 371 -17.97 -1.12 -13.30
C VAL A 371 -18.44 -2.25 -14.20
N LEU A 372 -17.66 -3.33 -14.30
CA LEU A 372 -18.15 -4.58 -14.89
C LEU A 372 -19.39 -5.11 -14.14
N GLU A 373 -19.50 -4.83 -12.84
CA GLU A 373 -20.63 -5.26 -11.99
C GLU A 373 -21.90 -4.40 -12.13
N ASN A 374 -21.79 -3.14 -12.57
CA ASN A 374 -22.89 -2.16 -12.51
C ASN A 374 -23.40 -1.65 -13.87
N GLY A 375 -22.94 -2.21 -15.00
CA GLY A 375 -23.44 -1.86 -16.34
C GLY A 375 -23.05 -0.46 -16.88
N ASN A 376 -22.38 0.36 -16.08
CA ASN A 376 -21.99 1.74 -16.39
C ASN A 376 -20.64 1.84 -17.17
N PHE A 377 -20.21 0.77 -17.85
CA PHE A 377 -18.91 0.75 -18.54
C PHE A 377 -18.92 1.63 -19.79
N LYS A 378 -19.92 1.47 -20.65
CA LYS A 378 -20.04 2.21 -21.91
C LYS A 378 -20.26 3.71 -21.69
N GLU A 379 -21.16 4.07 -20.77
CA GLU A 379 -21.40 5.46 -20.37
C GLU A 379 -20.09 6.13 -19.94
N ARG A 380 -19.29 5.44 -19.12
CA ARG A 380 -18.01 5.99 -18.66
C ARG A 380 -16.96 6.10 -19.76
N LEU A 381 -16.87 5.12 -20.68
CA LEU A 381 -16.00 5.25 -21.86
C LEU A 381 -16.37 6.51 -22.66
N GLN A 382 -17.67 6.78 -22.81
CA GLN A 382 -18.15 7.96 -23.52
C GLN A 382 -17.81 9.26 -22.78
N GLU A 383 -17.87 9.29 -21.46
CA GLU A 383 -17.44 10.44 -20.65
C GLU A 383 -15.94 10.72 -20.83
N ILE A 384 -15.10 9.69 -20.85
CA ILE A 384 -13.65 9.82 -21.08
C ILE A 384 -13.37 10.34 -22.49
N LYS A 385 -14.02 9.77 -23.51
CA LYS A 385 -13.91 10.24 -24.90
C LYS A 385 -14.32 11.71 -25.02
N THR A 386 -15.45 12.09 -24.40
CA THR A 386 -15.98 13.46 -24.42
C THR A 386 -15.02 14.44 -23.73
N PHE A 387 -14.46 14.03 -22.60
CA PHE A 387 -13.44 14.79 -21.90
C PHE A 387 -12.23 15.05 -22.80
N TRP A 388 -11.65 14.01 -23.41
CA TRP A 388 -10.45 14.19 -24.23
C TRP A 388 -10.71 14.90 -25.56
N SER A 389 -11.90 14.76 -26.14
CA SER A 389 -12.32 15.50 -27.34
C SER A 389 -12.28 17.02 -27.11
N SER A 390 -12.62 17.46 -25.89
CA SER A 390 -12.59 18.89 -25.50
C SER A 390 -11.23 19.35 -24.96
N HIS A 391 -10.50 18.49 -24.26
CA HIS A 391 -9.26 18.88 -23.57
C HIS A 391 -8.00 18.64 -24.41
N GLY A 392 -7.95 17.57 -25.21
CA GLY A 392 -6.83 17.23 -26.07
C GLY A 392 -6.57 18.26 -27.17
N ASN A 393 -7.60 18.99 -27.58
CA ASN A 393 -7.54 20.10 -28.54
C ASN A 393 -7.84 21.46 -27.90
N SER A 394 -7.66 21.59 -26.57
CA SER A 394 -7.98 22.83 -25.84
C SER A 394 -7.13 24.03 -26.26
N SER A 395 -6.00 23.79 -26.92
CA SER A 395 -5.15 24.82 -27.54
C SER A 395 -4.42 24.22 -28.75
N GLU A 396 -3.94 25.09 -29.64
CA GLU A 396 -3.09 24.69 -30.78
C GLU A 396 -1.84 23.90 -30.33
N TRP A 397 -1.28 24.28 -29.18
CA TRP A 397 -0.12 23.58 -28.61
C TRP A 397 -0.45 22.16 -28.14
N TRP A 398 -1.55 21.97 -27.38
CA TRP A 398 -1.99 20.64 -26.96
C TRP A 398 -2.36 19.75 -28.16
N ALA A 399 -3.01 20.33 -29.17
CA ALA A 399 -3.34 19.61 -30.41
C ALA A 399 -2.06 19.14 -31.14
N THR A 400 -1.04 19.99 -31.22
CA THR A 400 0.26 19.65 -31.82
C THR A 400 0.93 18.51 -31.08
N ILE A 401 1.02 18.57 -29.75
CA ILE A 401 1.63 17.52 -28.94
C ILE A 401 0.88 16.19 -29.05
N TYR A 402 -0.44 16.26 -29.05
CA TYR A 402 -1.27 15.07 -29.20
C TYR A 402 -1.06 14.42 -30.57
N GLN A 403 -0.95 15.22 -31.63
CA GLN A 403 -0.64 14.74 -32.97
C GLN A 403 0.74 14.05 -33.03
N GLU A 404 1.79 14.68 -32.49
CA GLU A 404 3.14 14.10 -32.49
C GLU A 404 3.20 12.79 -31.69
N ALA A 405 2.45 12.68 -30.59
CA ALA A 405 2.31 11.44 -29.84
C ALA A 405 1.57 10.36 -30.64
N ASN A 406 0.50 10.73 -31.34
CA ASN A 406 -0.29 9.80 -32.15
C ASN A 406 0.48 9.27 -33.38
N GLU A 407 1.36 10.09 -33.96
CA GLU A 407 2.27 9.71 -35.05
C GLU A 407 3.53 8.97 -34.57
N ALA A 408 3.66 8.76 -33.24
CA ALA A 408 4.84 8.18 -32.61
C ALA A 408 6.16 8.92 -32.91
N ASN A 409 6.08 10.24 -33.08
CA ASN A 409 7.23 11.10 -33.38
C ASN A 409 7.91 11.62 -32.11
N TYR A 410 8.76 10.78 -31.51
CA TYR A 410 9.47 11.08 -30.25
C TYR A 410 10.22 12.40 -30.26
N ASP A 411 10.90 12.73 -31.38
CA ASP A 411 11.81 13.88 -31.43
C ASP A 411 11.04 15.21 -31.48
N ASN A 412 9.96 15.28 -32.26
CA ASN A 412 9.10 16.45 -32.27
C ASN A 412 8.25 16.54 -31.00
N LEU A 413 7.74 15.41 -30.50
CA LEU A 413 7.02 15.37 -29.22
C LEU A 413 7.88 15.95 -28.10
N LEU A 414 9.13 15.51 -27.99
CA LEU A 414 10.08 16.00 -27.01
C LEU A 414 10.32 17.51 -27.18
N ARG A 415 10.59 17.96 -28.41
CA ARG A 415 10.82 19.39 -28.70
C ARG A 415 9.63 20.25 -28.25
N ASN A 416 8.41 19.83 -28.56
CA ASN A 416 7.20 20.58 -28.23
C ASN A 416 6.89 20.59 -26.73
N LEU A 417 7.15 19.48 -26.03
CA LEU A 417 6.99 19.39 -24.58
C LEU A 417 8.05 20.19 -23.82
N ILE A 418 9.30 20.17 -24.28
CA ILE A 418 10.37 20.99 -23.70
C ILE A 418 10.05 22.47 -23.80
N ASN A 419 9.50 22.93 -24.93
CA ASN A 419 9.21 24.35 -25.15
C ASN A 419 8.11 24.91 -24.23
N PHE A 420 7.39 24.04 -23.52
CA PHE A 420 6.36 24.43 -22.56
C PHE A 420 6.89 24.65 -21.14
N PHE A 421 8.01 24.00 -20.81
CA PHE A 421 8.73 24.19 -19.55
C PHE A 421 9.76 25.30 -19.66
#